data_AF-A0A3B8ZEE2-F1
#
_entry.id   AF-A0A3B8ZEE2-F1
#
_cell.length_a   1.000
_cell.length_b   1.000
_cell.length_c   1.000
_cell.angle_alpha   90.00
_cell.angle_beta   90.00
_cell.angle_gamma   90.00
#
_symmetry.space_group_name_H-M   'P 1'
#
loop_
_entity.id
_entity.type
_entity.pdbx_description
1 polymer ?
#
loop_
_entity_poly.entity_id
_entity_poly.type
_entity_poly.pdbx_seq_one_letter_code
_entity_poly.pdbx_strand_id
1 'polypeptide(L)'
;FADPEKAKFVARSEAAINPFFSIPPGADNHQVTAESTFQADTTLVNFTPHMHTRGKSFRYDVTYPDGRQETLLDVPAYDFNWQTTYVLKEPK
;
A
#
# COMPACT_ATOMS: atom_id res chain seq x y z
N PHE A 1 16.69 -5.31 21.61
CA PHE A 1 16.82 -5.45 20.14
C PHE A 1 17.11 -6.90 19.81
N ALA A 2 16.64 -7.39 18.65
CA ALA A 2 16.92 -8.77 18.23
C ALA A 2 18.39 -8.91 17.80
N ASP A 3 19.00 -10.06 18.11
CA ASP A 3 20.32 -10.44 17.62
C ASP A 3 20.22 -10.71 16.10
N PRO A 4 20.90 -9.93 15.23
CA PRO A 4 20.79 -10.06 13.78
C PRO A 4 21.14 -11.46 13.28
N GLU A 5 22.08 -12.16 13.93
CA GLU A 5 22.50 -13.50 13.53
C GLU A 5 21.45 -14.57 13.83
N LYS A 6 20.49 -14.26 14.71
CA LYS A 6 19.38 -15.15 15.08
C LYS A 6 18.07 -14.79 14.36
N ALA A 7 18.02 -13.68 13.63
CA ALA A 7 16.83 -13.23 12.94
C ALA A 7 16.56 -14.12 11.70
N LYS A 8 15.39 -14.75 11.66
CA LYS A 8 14.96 -15.57 10.51
C LYS A 8 14.34 -14.74 9.38
N PHE A 9 13.78 -13.58 9.72
CA PHE A 9 13.12 -12.68 8.78
C PHE A 9 13.53 -11.24 9.07
N VAL A 10 13.60 -10.42 8.01
CA VAL A 10 13.84 -8.99 8.11
C VAL A 10 12.55 -8.27 7.70
N ALA A 11 11.93 -7.58 8.66
CA ALA A 11 10.78 -6.73 8.37
C ALA A 11 11.24 -5.44 7.68
N ARG A 12 10.53 -5.05 6.61
CA ARG A 12 10.74 -3.79 5.89
C ARG A 12 9.40 -3.13 5.61
N SER A 13 9.42 -1.80 5.49
CA SER A 13 8.31 -1.02 4.98
C SER A 13 8.70 -0.46 3.64
N GLU A 14 7.83 -0.63 2.66
CA GLU A 14 8.00 -0.14 1.30
C GLU A 14 6.77 0.67 0.90
N ALA A 15 6.96 1.70 0.08
CA ALA A 15 5.88 2.58 -0.35
C ALA A 15 5.90 2.73 -1.88
N ALA A 16 4.77 2.43 -2.50
CA ALA A 16 4.53 2.83 -3.88
C ALA A 16 4.07 4.30 -3.87
N ILE A 17 4.91 5.21 -4.38
CA ILE A 17 4.66 6.65 -4.36
C ILE A 17 4.85 7.22 -5.76
N ASN A 18 3.89 8.03 -6.20
CA ASN A 18 4.06 8.93 -7.34
C ASN A 18 4.21 10.36 -6.80
N PRO A 19 5.39 10.98 -6.84
CA PRO A 19 5.58 12.33 -6.31
C PRO A 19 5.29 13.44 -7.36
N PHE A 20 5.02 13.07 -8.61
CA PHE A 20 4.94 14.01 -9.73
C PHE A 20 3.52 14.28 -10.21
N PHE A 21 2.50 13.64 -9.63
CA PHE A 21 1.12 13.92 -10.01
C PHE A 21 0.72 15.34 -9.60
N SER A 22 -0.22 15.91 -10.36
CA SER A 22 -0.92 17.12 -9.97
C SER A 22 -2.41 16.86 -10.12
N ILE A 23 -3.21 17.27 -9.14
CA ILE A 23 -4.66 17.22 -9.26
C ILE A 23 -5.12 18.54 -9.88
N PRO A 24 -5.81 18.53 -11.03
CA PRO A 24 -6.33 19.74 -11.63
C PRO A 24 -7.24 20.52 -10.66
N PRO A 25 -7.19 21.87 -10.66
CA PRO A 25 -8.11 22.68 -9.87
C PRO A 25 -9.56 22.35 -10.19
N GLY A 26 -10.41 22.20 -9.17
CA GLY A 26 -11.84 21.94 -9.32
C GLY A 26 -12.21 20.51 -9.75
N ALA A 27 -11.24 19.63 -10.04
CA ALA A 27 -11.54 18.23 -10.34
C ALA A 27 -12.21 17.55 -9.13
N ASP A 28 -13.40 16.99 -9.33
CA ASP A 28 -14.13 16.28 -8.28
C ASP A 28 -13.38 15.00 -7.88
N ASN A 29 -13.10 14.12 -8.84
CA ASN A 29 -12.31 12.89 -8.63
C ASN A 29 -11.13 12.85 -9.58
N HIS A 30 -9.97 12.44 -9.07
CA HIS A 30 -8.74 12.29 -9.83
C HIS A 30 -7.97 11.09 -9.31
N GLN A 31 -7.84 10.05 -10.13
CA GLN A 31 -7.12 8.84 -9.76
C GLN A 31 -5.62 9.04 -9.98
N VAL A 32 -4.84 8.60 -9.00
CA VAL A 32 -3.38 8.53 -9.08
C VAL A 32 -2.99 7.09 -8.77
N THR A 33 -2.11 6.52 -9.60
CA THR A 33 -1.53 5.20 -9.37
C THR A 33 -0.04 5.32 -9.12
N ALA A 34 0.47 4.38 -8.34
CA ALA A 34 1.88 4.14 -8.11
C ALA A 34 2.08 2.63 -7.95
N GLU A 35 3.22 2.13 -8.38
CA GLU A 35 3.54 0.70 -8.36
C GLU A 35 4.92 0.49 -7.73
N SER A 36 5.10 -0.63 -7.04
CA SER A 36 6.41 -1.14 -6.66
C SER A 36 6.46 -2.64 -6.86
N THR A 37 7.65 -3.16 -7.14
CA THR A 37 7.89 -4.58 -7.41
C THR A 37 8.86 -5.14 -6.40
N PHE A 38 8.40 -6.13 -5.63
CA PHE A 38 9.26 -6.87 -4.72
C PHE A 38 10.29 -7.70 -5.51
N GLN A 39 11.56 -7.53 -5.17
CA GLN A 39 12.69 -8.16 -5.87
C GLN A 39 13.04 -9.56 -5.34
N ALA A 40 12.35 -10.00 -4.27
CA ALA A 40 12.54 -11.29 -3.65
C ALA A 40 11.19 -11.79 -3.11
N ASP A 41 11.11 -13.09 -2.83
CA ASP A 41 9.96 -13.67 -2.15
C ASP A 41 9.70 -12.92 -0.84
N THR A 42 8.50 -12.39 -0.69
CA THR A 42 8.15 -11.39 0.33
C THR A 42 6.78 -11.72 0.89
N THR A 43 6.71 -11.82 2.22
CA THR A 43 5.43 -11.94 2.93
C THR A 43 4.88 -10.57 3.27
N LEU A 44 3.73 -10.21 2.70
CA LEU A 44 2.98 -9.01 3.03
C LEU A 44 2.13 -9.26 4.27
N VAL A 45 2.28 -8.39 5.27
CA VAL A 45 1.63 -8.55 6.58
C VAL A 45 0.65 -7.43 6.92
N ASN A 46 0.87 -6.22 6.40
CA ASN A 46 -0.01 -5.09 6.66
C ASN A 46 0.16 -3.99 5.60
N PHE A 47 -0.82 -3.07 5.57
CA PHE A 47 -0.80 -1.88 4.73
C PHE A 47 -1.12 -0.65 5.57
N THR A 48 -0.54 0.49 5.19
CA THR A 48 -0.87 1.78 5.81
C THR A 48 -1.17 2.78 4.69
N PRO A 49 -2.43 2.81 4.18
CA PRO A 49 -2.82 3.75 3.14
C PRO A 49 -2.69 5.19 3.66
N HIS A 50 -2.00 6.03 2.90
CA HIS A 50 -1.66 7.38 3.30
C HIS A 50 -1.90 8.37 2.17
N MET A 51 -2.76 9.35 2.41
CA MET A 51 -3.01 10.50 1.54
C MET A 51 -3.19 11.74 2.41
N HIS A 52 -3.04 12.92 1.81
CA HIS A 52 -3.40 14.18 2.46
C HIS A 52 -4.92 14.44 2.38
N THR A 53 -5.36 15.65 2.77
CA THR A 53 -6.76 16.05 2.96
C THR A 53 -7.69 15.93 1.75
N ARG A 54 -7.17 15.67 0.54
CA ARG A 54 -7.97 15.45 -0.67
C ARG A 54 -8.24 13.97 -0.98
N GLY A 55 -7.71 13.04 -0.18
CA GLY A 55 -7.96 11.61 -0.34
C GLY A 55 -9.44 11.28 -0.13
N LYS A 56 -10.00 10.43 -1.00
CA LYS A 56 -11.40 9.96 -0.93
C LYS A 56 -11.52 8.43 -0.86
N SER A 57 -10.63 7.71 -1.55
CA SER A 57 -10.55 6.25 -1.52
C SER A 57 -9.12 5.78 -1.74
N PHE A 58 -8.78 4.59 -1.24
CA PHE A 58 -7.47 3.96 -1.43
C PHE A 58 -7.64 2.47 -1.70
N ARG A 59 -6.92 1.94 -2.68
CA ARG A 59 -6.91 0.50 -2.99
C ARG A 59 -5.49 0.00 -3.20
N TYR A 60 -5.19 -1.18 -2.67
CA TYR A 60 -4.00 -1.95 -2.99
C TYR A 60 -4.39 -3.18 -3.79
N ASP A 61 -3.81 -3.30 -4.97
CA ASP A 61 -3.85 -4.51 -5.79
C ASP A 61 -2.45 -5.12 -5.85
N VAL A 62 -2.39 -6.44 -5.97
CA VAL A 62 -1.17 -7.17 -6.27
C VAL A 62 -1.33 -7.90 -7.59
N THR A 63 -0.26 -7.87 -8.40
CA THR A 63 -0.12 -8.76 -9.56
C THR A 63 0.95 -9.80 -9.23
N TYR A 64 0.58 -11.07 -9.30
CA TYR A 64 1.47 -12.20 -9.05
C TYR A 64 2.32 -12.53 -10.30
N PRO A 65 3.43 -13.27 -10.15
CA PRO A 65 4.28 -13.66 -11.29
C PRO A 65 3.57 -14.47 -12.39
N ASP A 66 2.48 -15.16 -12.03
CA ASP A 66 1.62 -15.91 -12.96
C ASP A 66 0.59 -15.03 -13.69
N GLY A 67 0.58 -13.73 -13.44
CA GLY A 67 -0.36 -12.76 -14.00
C GLY A 67 -1.69 -12.65 -13.26
N ARG A 68 -1.94 -13.45 -12.22
CA ARG A 68 -3.13 -13.33 -11.38
C ARG A 68 -3.11 -11.98 -10.66
N GLN A 69 -4.28 -11.37 -10.55
CA GLN A 69 -4.48 -10.13 -9.79
C GLN A 69 -5.38 -10.39 -8.58
N GLU A 70 -5.09 -9.73 -7.47
CA GLU A 70 -5.90 -9.76 -6.26
C GLU A 70 -5.96 -8.37 -5.63
N THR A 71 -7.15 -7.94 -5.21
CA THR A 71 -7.30 -6.76 -4.35
C THR A 71 -7.04 -7.14 -2.91
N LEU A 72 -5.96 -6.59 -2.34
CA LEU A 72 -5.53 -6.90 -0.98
C LEU A 72 -6.17 -6.00 0.08
N LEU A 73 -6.50 -4.76 -0.30
CA LEU A 73 -7.19 -3.81 0.56
C LEU A 73 -8.00 -2.83 -0.31
N ASP A 74 -9.24 -2.57 0.07
CA ASP A 74 -10.10 -1.55 -0.53
C ASP A 74 -10.71 -0.68 0.57
N VAL A 75 -10.40 0.62 0.56
CA VAL A 75 -10.90 1.64 1.49
C VAL A 75 -11.70 2.65 0.67
N PRO A 76 -13.00 2.39 0.40
CA PRO A 76 -13.79 3.21 -0.53
C PRO A 76 -14.21 4.56 0.05
N ALA A 77 -14.21 4.70 1.38
CA ALA A 77 -14.51 5.94 2.11
C ALA A 77 -13.33 6.29 3.02
N TYR A 78 -12.21 6.66 2.41
CA TYR A 78 -11.00 7.06 3.13
C TYR A 78 -11.24 8.36 3.90
N ASP A 79 -10.84 8.37 5.17
CA ASP A 79 -10.85 9.56 6.02
C ASP A 79 -9.42 9.90 6.42
N PHE A 80 -8.99 11.14 6.16
CA PHE A 80 -7.67 11.65 6.56
C PHE A 80 -7.43 11.56 8.07
N ASN A 81 -8.48 11.53 8.89
CA ASN A 81 -8.35 11.35 10.34
C ASN A 81 -8.21 9.87 10.74
N TRP A 82 -8.42 8.93 9.81
CA TRP A 82 -8.32 7.49 10.00
C TRP A 82 -7.16 6.91 9.18
N GLN A 83 -5.93 7.23 9.58
CA GLN A 83 -4.71 6.75 8.89
C GLN A 83 -4.08 5.59 9.64
N THR A 84 -4.83 4.49 9.76
CA THR A 84 -4.41 3.33 10.54
C THR A 84 -3.69 2.29 9.68
N THR A 85 -2.88 1.46 10.34
CA THR A 85 -2.34 0.24 9.75
C THR A 85 -3.42 -0.84 9.72
N TYR A 86 -3.64 -1.42 8.53
CA TYR A 86 -4.51 -2.58 8.31
C TYR A 86 -3.65 -3.84 8.29
N VAL A 87 -3.77 -4.66 9.32
CA VAL A 87 -3.10 -5.96 9.39
C VAL A 87 -3.90 -6.98 8.60
N LEU A 88 -3.24 -7.71 7.70
CA LEU A 88 -3.88 -8.76 6.92
C LEU A 88 -4.28 -9.91 7.85
N LYS A 89 -5.52 -10.40 7.70
CA LYS A 89 -5.99 -11.60 8.41
C LYS A 89 -5.13 -12.81 8.05
N GLU A 90 -4.80 -12.93 6.77
CA GLU A 90 -3.92 -13.96 6.21
C GLU A 90 -2.81 -13.23 5.44
N PRO A 91 -1.54 -13.36 5.88
CA PRO A 91 -0.41 -12.80 5.15
C PRO A 91 -0.34 -13.32 3.70
N LYS A 92 0.17 -12.49 2.79
CA LYS A 92 0.20 -12.75 1.35
C LYS A 92 1.60 -12.90 0.81
#